data_AF-A0A1W1UDC9-F1
#
_entry.id   AF-A0A1W1UDC9-F1
#
_cell.length_a   1.000
_cell.length_b   1.000
_cell.length_c   1.000
_cell.angle_alpha   90.00
_cell.angle_beta   90.00
_cell.angle_gamma   90.00
#
_symmetry.space_group_name_H-M   'P 1'
#
loop_
_entity.id
_entity.type
_entity.pdbx_description
1 polymer ?
#
loop_
_entity_poly.entity_id
_entity_poly.type
_entity_poly.pdbx_seq_one_letter_code
_entity_poly.pdbx_strand_id
1 'polypeptide(L)'
;MTNSTRLIRASQFVLTSFVLLGNIGHARPYDAPDDQPTARTGQNLTGAECQQHLQALEQRLQQAGYRAVSTRVAQDGTLIARWYNAELKMTAVAFMGQKAKGNTFSTSEYAGLIPWSDLLGNQ
;
A
#
# COMPACT_ATOMS: atom_id res chain seq x y z
N MET A 1 54.75 40.03 -26.08
CA MET A 1 55.30 40.81 -24.96
C MET A 1 54.81 40.20 -23.65
N THR A 2 55.75 39.99 -22.77
CA THR A 2 55.73 39.26 -21.50
C THR A 2 54.94 40.01 -20.42
N ASN A 3 54.13 39.31 -19.60
CA ASN A 3 54.26 39.46 -18.16
C ASN A 3 53.60 38.33 -17.36
N SER A 4 54.35 37.93 -16.34
CA SER A 4 54.18 36.78 -15.48
C SER A 4 53.49 37.20 -14.18
N THR A 5 52.62 36.35 -13.62
CA THR A 5 52.54 36.23 -12.15
C THR A 5 52.26 34.78 -11.76
N ARG A 6 53.26 34.18 -11.10
CA ARG A 6 53.21 32.89 -10.41
C ARG A 6 52.70 33.06 -8.97
N LEU A 7 52.38 31.91 -8.37
CA LEU A 7 52.13 31.63 -6.94
C LEU A 7 50.70 31.96 -6.48
N ILE A 8 49.96 31.05 -5.84
CA ILE A 8 50.30 30.38 -4.58
C ILE A 8 49.90 28.89 -4.59
N ARG A 9 50.82 28.07 -4.05
CA ARG A 9 50.67 26.68 -3.63
C ARG A 9 49.67 26.58 -2.47
N ALA A 10 48.65 25.74 -2.56
CA ALA A 10 48.00 25.15 -1.40
C ALA A 10 47.43 23.78 -1.79
N SER A 11 48.28 22.76 -1.67
CA SER A 11 47.86 21.36 -1.66
C SER A 11 47.03 21.13 -0.41
N GLN A 12 45.70 21.21 -0.54
CA GLN A 12 44.79 20.66 0.46
C GLN A 12 44.26 19.34 -0.11
N PHE A 13 44.87 18.26 0.39
CA PHE A 13 44.31 16.92 0.38
C PHE A 13 42.94 16.99 1.07
N VAL A 14 41.86 17.15 0.30
CA VAL A 14 40.51 16.87 0.81
C VAL A 14 40.27 15.39 0.57
N LEU A 15 40.49 14.63 1.65
CA LEU A 15 40.16 13.22 1.73
C LEU A 15 38.71 12.99 1.33
N THR A 16 38.59 12.01 0.44
CA THR A 16 37.45 11.16 0.17
C THR A 16 36.51 11.01 1.35
N SER A 17 35.28 11.51 1.20
CA SER A 17 34.11 11.04 1.96
C SER A 17 33.01 10.74 0.95
N PHE A 18 33.07 9.53 0.39
CA PHE A 18 31.88 8.90 -0.15
C PHE A 18 30.94 8.66 1.02
N VAL A 19 30.02 9.59 1.27
CA VAL A 19 28.85 9.29 2.09
C VAL A 19 27.67 9.19 1.14
N LEU A 20 27.37 7.95 0.75
CA LEU A 20 26.03 7.56 0.34
C LEU A 20 25.07 7.86 1.50
N LEU A 21 24.50 9.06 1.50
CA LEU A 21 23.18 9.32 2.07
C LEU A 21 22.26 9.47 0.85
N GLY A 22 21.58 8.43 0.36
CA GLY A 22 20.99 7.38 1.16
C GLY A 22 19.96 7.94 2.16
N ASN A 23 19.42 9.13 1.91
CA ASN A 23 18.33 9.67 2.71
C ASN A 23 17.04 9.65 1.90
N ILE A 24 16.47 8.44 1.90
CA ILE A 24 15.07 8.19 2.22
C ILE A 24 14.16 9.27 1.63
N GLY A 25 13.61 8.96 0.45
CA GLY A 25 12.40 9.59 0.01
C GLY A 25 11.46 9.66 1.20
N HIS A 26 11.18 10.88 1.65
CA HIS A 26 10.11 11.12 2.60
C HIS A 26 8.85 10.64 1.88
N ALA A 27 8.52 9.37 2.04
CA ALA A 27 7.14 8.97 2.12
C ALA A 27 6.61 9.84 3.24
N ARG A 28 6.06 11.01 2.87
CA ARG A 28 5.22 11.76 3.78
C ARG A 28 4.32 10.71 4.42
N PRO A 29 4.13 10.72 5.75
CA PRO A 29 2.89 10.17 6.26
C PRO A 29 1.84 10.85 5.37
N TYR A 30 1.20 10.06 4.52
CA TYR A 30 0.05 10.55 3.79
C TYR A 30 -0.87 10.96 4.93
N ASP A 31 -0.99 12.28 5.15
CA ASP A 31 -2.08 12.88 5.91
C ASP A 31 -3.31 12.43 5.16
N ALA A 32 -3.72 11.22 5.49
CA ALA A 32 -4.90 10.64 4.95
C ALA A 32 -6.02 11.57 5.42
N PRO A 33 -6.88 12.04 4.50
CA PRO A 33 -8.15 12.57 4.96
C PRO A 33 -8.73 11.54 5.94
N ASP A 34 -9.35 11.98 7.03
CA ASP A 34 -10.01 11.14 8.05
C ASP A 34 -11.02 10.10 7.50
N ASP A 35 -11.19 10.06 6.17
CA ASP A 35 -11.90 9.08 5.35
C ASP A 35 -11.01 7.99 4.72
N GLN A 36 -9.78 7.78 5.18
CA GLN A 36 -9.08 6.53 4.85
C GLN A 36 -9.94 5.35 5.36
N PRO A 37 -10.24 4.33 4.55
CA PRO A 37 -10.91 3.14 5.04
C PRO A 37 -9.95 2.41 6.00
N THR A 38 -9.97 2.87 7.24
CA THR A 38 -9.32 2.29 8.40
C THR A 38 -9.51 0.78 8.34
N ALA A 39 -8.39 0.05 8.36
CA ALA A 39 -8.32 -1.40 8.30
C ALA A 39 -9.36 -2.00 9.26
N ARG A 40 -10.54 -2.35 8.73
CA ARG A 40 -11.66 -2.75 9.57
C ARG A 40 -11.48 -4.23 9.84
N THR A 41 -11.00 -4.53 11.03
CA THR A 41 -10.80 -5.92 11.46
C THR A 41 -11.96 -6.32 12.37
N GLY A 42 -12.75 -7.30 11.94
CA GLY A 42 -13.78 -7.93 12.75
C GLY A 42 -13.43 -9.40 12.98
N GLN A 43 -13.60 -9.90 14.20
CA GLN A 43 -13.30 -11.28 14.58
C GLN A 43 -14.54 -11.97 15.15
N ASN A 44 -14.56 -13.30 15.12
CA ASN A 44 -15.67 -14.15 15.58
C ASN A 44 -17.01 -13.90 14.85
N LEU A 45 -16.95 -13.42 13.61
CA LEU A 45 -18.12 -13.10 12.81
C LEU A 45 -18.74 -14.35 12.19
N THR A 46 -20.05 -14.31 11.97
CA THR A 46 -20.74 -15.21 11.03
C THR A 46 -20.39 -14.84 9.58
N GLY A 47 -20.58 -15.77 8.66
CA GLY A 47 -20.39 -15.48 7.23
C GLY A 47 -21.31 -14.36 6.74
N ALA A 48 -22.52 -14.24 7.29
CA ALA A 48 -23.46 -13.17 6.94
C ALA A 48 -22.97 -11.78 7.41
N GLU A 49 -22.46 -11.66 8.63
CA GLU A 49 -21.90 -10.40 9.14
C GLU A 49 -20.67 -9.98 8.33
N CYS A 50 -19.79 -10.93 8.04
CA CYS A 50 -18.66 -10.72 7.14
C CYS A 50 -19.11 -10.19 5.76
N GLN A 51 -20.20 -10.72 5.20
CA GLN A 51 -20.74 -10.28 3.91
C GLN A 51 -21.32 -8.87 4.00
N GLN A 52 -21.99 -8.53 5.11
CA GLN A 52 -22.48 -7.18 5.38
C GLN A 52 -21.32 -6.17 5.47
N HIS A 53 -20.23 -6.54 6.15
CA HIS A 53 -19.02 -5.71 6.20
C HIS A 53 -18.41 -5.51 4.82
N LEU A 54 -18.36 -6.55 3.99
CA LEU A 54 -17.87 -6.48 2.61
C LEU A 54 -18.72 -5.53 1.75
N GLN A 55 -20.06 -5.65 1.81
CA GLN A 55 -20.97 -4.78 1.06
C GLN A 55 -20.88 -3.32 1.52
N ALA A 56 -20.79 -3.08 2.83
CA ALA A 56 -20.62 -1.74 3.37
C ALA A 56 -19.27 -1.12 2.95
N LEU A 57 -18.20 -1.91 2.91
CA LEU A 57 -16.91 -1.47 2.40
C LEU A 57 -17.00 -1.12 0.92
N GLU A 58 -17.59 -1.99 0.10
CA GLU A 58 -17.72 -1.78 -1.33
C GLU A 58 -18.45 -0.46 -1.65
N GLN A 59 -19.55 -0.17 -0.95
CA GLN A 59 -20.27 1.09 -1.13
C GLN A 59 -19.39 2.32 -0.85
N ARG A 60 -18.62 2.29 0.24
CA ARG A 60 -17.68 3.38 0.58
C ARG A 60 -16.56 3.52 -0.46
N LEU A 61 -15.99 2.40 -0.89
CA LEU A 61 -14.96 2.38 -1.93
C LEU A 61 -15.47 2.94 -3.25
N GLN A 62 -16.69 2.60 -3.66
CA GLN A 62 -17.32 3.15 -4.86
C GLN A 62 -17.52 4.67 -4.77
N GLN A 63 -17.93 5.18 -3.60
CA GLN A 63 -18.03 6.63 -3.35
C GLN A 63 -16.67 7.32 -3.39
N ALA A 64 -15.61 6.65 -2.92
CA ALA A 64 -14.23 7.11 -2.97
C ALA A 64 -13.54 6.91 -4.34
N GLY A 65 -14.28 6.55 -5.40
CA GLY A 65 -13.75 6.42 -6.76
C GLY A 65 -13.02 5.11 -7.06
N TYR A 66 -13.00 4.14 -6.14
CA TYR A 66 -12.49 2.80 -6.41
C TYR A 66 -13.44 2.02 -7.31
N ARG A 67 -12.87 1.20 -8.18
CA ARG A 67 -13.61 0.27 -9.05
C ARG A 67 -13.27 -1.17 -8.70
N ALA A 68 -14.29 -2.03 -8.66
CA ALA A 68 -14.09 -3.46 -8.44
C ALA A 68 -13.24 -4.03 -9.57
N VAL A 69 -12.18 -4.76 -9.20
CA VAL A 69 -11.29 -5.40 -10.16
C VAL A 69 -11.60 -6.88 -10.24
N SER A 70 -11.69 -7.53 -9.08
CA SER A 70 -11.89 -8.98 -9.02
C SER A 70 -12.14 -9.45 -7.60
N THR A 71 -12.92 -10.52 -7.48
CA THR A 71 -13.11 -11.28 -6.24
C THR A 71 -12.73 -12.74 -6.50
N ARG A 72 -12.01 -13.36 -5.57
CA ARG A 72 -11.59 -14.75 -5.64
C ARG A 72 -11.79 -15.44 -4.30
N VAL A 73 -11.92 -16.76 -4.33
CA VAL A 73 -11.89 -17.59 -3.13
C VAL A 73 -10.55 -18.33 -3.13
N ALA A 74 -9.79 -18.20 -2.06
CA ALA A 74 -8.56 -18.92 -1.84
C ALA A 74 -8.83 -20.39 -1.47
N GLN A 75 -7.82 -21.24 -1.51
CA GLN A 75 -7.97 -22.68 -1.27
C GLN A 75 -8.48 -23.01 0.14
N ASP A 76 -8.20 -22.15 1.12
CA ASP A 76 -8.65 -22.26 2.51
C ASP A 76 -10.11 -21.81 2.72
N GLY A 77 -10.79 -21.37 1.65
CA GLY A 77 -12.16 -20.85 1.71
C GLY A 77 -12.25 -19.38 2.11
N THR A 78 -11.13 -18.65 2.17
CA THR A 78 -11.14 -17.19 2.37
C THR A 78 -11.52 -16.49 1.08
N LEU A 79 -12.54 -15.64 1.13
CA LEU A 79 -12.88 -14.74 0.03
C LEU A 79 -11.99 -13.50 0.08
N ILE A 80 -11.38 -13.17 -1.06
CA ILE A 80 -10.53 -12.02 -1.26
C ILE A 80 -11.16 -11.14 -2.34
N ALA A 81 -11.48 -9.90 -2.01
CA ALA A 81 -12.03 -8.92 -2.93
C ALA A 81 -11.04 -7.78 -3.14
N ARG A 82 -10.90 -7.32 -4.39
CA ARG A 82 -9.94 -6.28 -4.79
C ARG A 82 -10.61 -5.18 -5.57
N TRP A 83 -10.28 -3.94 -5.22
CA TRP A 83 -10.68 -2.72 -5.91
C TRP A 83 -9.46 -1.87 -6.23
N TYR A 84 -9.54 -1.06 -7.27
CA TYR A 84 -8.47 -0.16 -7.68
C TYR A 84 -9.02 1.23 -7.97
N ASN A 85 -8.33 2.26 -7.46
CA ASN A 85 -8.55 3.65 -7.82
C ASN A 85 -7.42 4.11 -8.74
N ALA A 86 -7.75 4.39 -10.01
CA ALA A 86 -6.76 4.78 -11.02
C ALA A 86 -6.25 6.21 -10.87
N GLU A 87 -6.98 7.08 -10.17
CA GLU A 87 -6.60 8.46 -9.89
C GLU A 87 -5.58 8.48 -8.74
N LEU A 88 -5.91 7.81 -7.62
CA LEU A 88 -5.04 7.72 -6.44
C LEU A 88 -3.90 6.71 -6.62
N LYS A 89 -3.98 5.84 -7.63
CA LYS A 89 -3.07 4.70 -7.85
C LYS A 89 -3.01 3.79 -6.61
N MET A 90 -4.16 3.51 -6.00
CA MET A 90 -4.27 2.69 -4.79
C MET A 90 -5.11 1.44 -5.05
N THR A 91 -4.73 0.33 -4.43
CA THR A 91 -5.50 -0.91 -4.41
C THR A 91 -6.05 -1.15 -3.00
N ALA A 92 -7.36 -1.29 -2.88
CA ALA A 92 -8.00 -1.78 -1.67
C ALA A 92 -8.23 -3.29 -1.78
N VAL A 93 -7.94 -4.03 -0.72
CA VAL A 93 -8.14 -5.48 -0.62
C VAL A 93 -8.92 -5.79 0.65
N ALA A 94 -9.88 -6.69 0.55
CA ALA A 94 -10.60 -7.24 1.70
C ALA A 94 -10.44 -8.76 1.73
N PHE A 95 -10.23 -9.31 2.93
CA PHE A 95 -10.20 -10.73 3.22
C PHE A 95 -11.38 -11.08 4.13
N MET A 96 -12.07 -12.16 3.82
CA MET A 96 -13.30 -12.54 4.48
C MET A 96 -13.41 -14.05 4.64
N GLY A 97 -13.57 -14.52 5.87
CA GLY A 97 -13.91 -15.92 6.12
C GLY A 97 -15.36 -16.25 5.72
N GLN A 98 -15.58 -17.47 5.20
CA GLN A 98 -16.89 -17.94 4.73
C GLN A 98 -17.50 -19.07 5.60
N LYS A 99 -16.98 -19.31 6.81
CA LYS A 99 -17.51 -20.33 7.73
C LYS A 99 -18.86 -19.89 8.32
N ALA A 100 -19.59 -20.81 8.95
CA ALA A 100 -20.85 -20.46 9.61
C ALA A 100 -20.66 -19.46 10.78
N LYS A 101 -19.56 -19.56 11.51
CA LYS A 101 -19.17 -18.69 12.63
C LYS A 101 -17.66 -18.69 12.82
N GLY A 102 -17.15 -17.74 13.60
CA GLY A 102 -15.72 -17.69 13.92
C GLY A 102 -14.85 -17.13 12.79
N ASN A 103 -15.43 -16.37 11.87
CA ASN A 103 -14.70 -15.75 10.77
C ASN A 103 -14.01 -14.47 11.19
N THR A 104 -13.04 -14.10 10.37
CA THR A 104 -12.40 -12.80 10.40
C THR A 104 -12.71 -12.06 9.12
N PHE A 105 -12.97 -10.76 9.24
CA PHE A 105 -12.98 -9.81 8.14
C PHE A 105 -11.82 -8.84 8.35
N SER A 106 -11.02 -8.60 7.32
CA SER A 106 -9.95 -7.61 7.35
C SER A 106 -9.86 -6.87 6.03
N THR A 107 -9.35 -5.64 6.07
CA THR A 107 -9.17 -4.80 4.88
C THR A 107 -7.81 -4.12 4.94
N SER A 108 -7.22 -3.86 3.78
CA SER A 108 -5.95 -3.16 3.66
C SER A 108 -5.88 -2.39 2.35
N GLU A 109 -5.17 -1.28 2.35
CA GLU A 109 -4.89 -0.51 1.15
C GLU A 109 -3.39 -0.52 0.85
N TYR A 110 -3.07 -0.56 -0.44
CA TYR A 110 -1.70 -0.64 -0.94
C TYR A 110 -1.49 0.35 -2.08
N ALA A 111 -0.28 0.91 -2.17
CA ALA A 111 0.11 1.71 -3.30
C ALA A 111 0.33 0.85 -4.55
N GLY A 112 -0.09 1.37 -5.70
CA GLY A 112 -0.02 0.70 -6.99
C GLY A 112 -1.13 -0.32 -7.21
N LEU A 113 -1.03 -1.04 -8.34
CA LEU A 113 -1.90 -2.17 -8.64
C LEU A 113 -1.27 -3.45 -8.08
N ILE A 114 -1.90 -4.08 -7.10
CA ILE A 114 -1.34 -5.29 -6.48
C ILE A 114 -1.77 -6.54 -7.27
N PRO A 115 -0.82 -7.33 -7.82
CA PRO A 115 -1.14 -8.56 -8.54
C PRO A 115 -1.61 -9.66 -7.59
N TRP A 116 -2.28 -10.68 -8.14
CA TRP A 116 -2.82 -11.78 -7.34
C TRP A 116 -1.75 -12.69 -6.72
N SER A 117 -0.58 -12.82 -7.37
CA SER A 117 0.58 -13.54 -6.84
C SER A 117 0.99 -13.02 -5.46
N ASP A 118 0.90 -11.72 -5.26
CA ASP A 118 1.34 -11.06 -4.04
C ASP A 118 0.32 -11.22 -2.90
N LEU A 119 -0.96 -11.41 -3.25
CA LEU A 119 -2.04 -11.60 -2.27
C LEU A 119 -2.22 -13.06 -1.86
N LEU A 120 -1.96 -14.01 -2.76
CA LEU A 120 -2.16 -15.44 -2.52
C LEU A 120 -0.88 -16.16 -2.08
N GLY A 121 0.27 -15.48 -2.15
CA GLY A 121 1.57 -16.11 -2.14
C GLY A 121 1.75 -16.95 -3.41
N ASN A 122 2.98 -17.07 -3.90
CA ASN A 122 3.28 -18.03 -4.96
C ASN A 122 2.93 -19.45 -4.44
N GLN A 123 1.78 -19.96 -4.87
CA GLN A 123 1.37 -21.36 -4.67
C GLN A 123 1.81 -22.18 -5.87
#